data_AF-A0A3N5JLJ6-F1
#
_entry.id   AF-A0A3N5JLJ6-F1
#
_cell.length_a   1.000
_cell.length_b   1.000
_cell.length_c   1.000
_cell.angle_alpha   90.00
_cell.angle_beta   90.00
_cell.angle_gamma   90.00
#
_symmetry.space_group_name_H-M   'P 1'
#
loop_
_entity.id
_entity.type
_entity.pdbx_description
1 polymer ?
#
loop_
_entity_poly.entity_id
_entity_poly.type
_entity_poly.pdbx_seq_one_letter_code
_entity_poly.pdbx_strand_id
1 'polypeptide(L)'
;MSPHIKDKIIRGVIIVVGIVVFAVGMLLLTRDVTRVANWSRSGFVLCSVDGDDKGIRFFNVDKDDFVAPPYPVRGDTILTIADSAATFNCWINVLEVAHAPGRIVDITFRHEGQEFKSQIKTRPVAPSLRVSVCALQVLKAFIFLSFLGLGFWTFIKRPNSPAVRVLALYSFSMATFMTRTFMPMFAQMAAFRIPYEGFFLATMGITGFFFSGFWLLLQMYFPRPASLVERRPWLVYSFTIFPLLFIFILNVTLGIVRYPGVANLRFVVYAAAAIQIV
;
A
#
# COMPACT_ATOMS: atom_id res chain seq x y z
N MET A 1 19.87 27.24 -21.02
CA MET A 1 18.74 27.56 -20.11
C MET A 1 19.29 28.30 -18.88
N SER A 2 18.79 29.50 -18.58
CA SER A 2 19.28 30.32 -17.46
C SER A 2 19.12 29.60 -16.12
N PRO A 3 20.10 29.68 -15.20
CA PRO A 3 20.05 29.02 -13.88
C PRO A 3 18.80 29.40 -13.08
N HIS A 4 18.30 30.63 -13.25
CA HIS A 4 17.08 31.09 -12.61
C HIS A 4 15.82 30.38 -13.13
N ILE A 5 15.79 30.02 -14.41
CA ILE A 5 14.66 29.27 -14.99
C ILE A 5 14.66 27.84 -14.45
N LYS A 6 15.84 27.19 -14.41
CA LYS A 6 15.97 25.83 -13.86
C LYS A 6 15.46 25.76 -12.42
N ASP A 7 15.88 26.72 -11.61
CA ASP A 7 15.51 26.78 -10.20
C ASP A 7 14.00 26.99 -9.97
N LYS A 8 13.35 27.78 -10.81
CA LYS A 8 11.89 27.93 -10.79
C LYS A 8 11.17 26.63 -11.17
N ILE A 9 11.66 25.93 -12.19
CA ILE A 9 11.08 24.66 -12.63
C ILE A 9 11.19 23.62 -11.53
N ILE A 10 12.38 23.42 -10.94
CA ILE A 10 12.60 22.45 -9.85
C ILE A 10 11.64 22.71 -8.69
N ARG A 11 11.49 23.99 -8.30
CA ARG A 11 10.57 24.36 -7.21
C ARG A 11 9.11 24.07 -7.57
N GLY A 12 8.71 24.39 -8.79
CA GLY A 12 7.37 24.06 -9.30
C GLY A 12 7.10 22.56 -9.27
N VAL A 13 8.07 21.75 -9.71
CA VAL A 13 7.96 20.28 -9.68
C VAL A 13 7.80 19.77 -8.25
N ILE A 14 8.59 20.25 -7.28
CA ILE A 14 8.48 19.82 -5.88
C ILE A 14 7.08 20.16 -5.30
N ILE A 15 6.56 21.35 -5.59
CA ILE A 15 5.22 21.75 -5.16
C ILE A 15 4.15 20.82 -5.77
N VAL A 16 4.24 20.58 -7.09
CA VAL A 16 3.30 19.69 -7.79
C VAL A 16 3.35 18.28 -7.21
N VAL A 17 4.54 17.75 -6.94
CA VAL A 17 4.71 16.44 -6.29
C VAL A 17 4.02 16.41 -4.93
N GLY A 18 4.26 17.42 -4.08
CA GLY A 18 3.60 17.52 -2.78
C GLY A 18 2.07 17.55 -2.88
N ILE A 19 1.53 18.34 -3.83
CA ILE A 19 0.08 18.45 -4.05
C ILE A 19 -0.51 17.11 -4.53
N VAL A 20 0.17 16.43 -5.46
CA VAL A 20 -0.26 15.12 -5.96
C VAL A 20 -0.24 14.09 -4.84
N VAL A 21 0.83 14.04 -4.03
CA VAL A 21 0.93 13.13 -2.87
C VAL A 21 -0.19 13.42 -1.86
N PHE A 22 -0.48 14.69 -1.59
CA PHE A 22 -1.59 15.07 -0.72
C PHE A 22 -2.95 14.61 -1.27
N ALA A 23 -3.28 14.98 -2.51
CA ALA A 23 -4.58 14.67 -3.11
C ALA A 23 -4.81 13.16 -3.22
N VAL A 24 -3.82 12.43 -3.77
CA VAL A 24 -3.91 10.97 -3.93
C VAL A 24 -3.90 10.27 -2.57
N GLY A 25 -3.03 10.71 -1.65
CA GLY A 25 -2.95 10.12 -0.32
C GLY A 25 -4.22 10.31 0.50
N MET A 26 -4.86 11.49 0.43
CA MET A 26 -6.16 11.74 1.07
C MET A 26 -7.27 10.89 0.46
N LEU A 27 -7.28 10.70 -0.86
CA LEU A 27 -8.23 9.83 -1.53
C LEU A 27 -8.09 8.37 -1.05
N LEU A 28 -6.85 7.87 -0.97
CA LEU A 28 -6.55 6.52 -0.49
C LEU A 28 -6.90 6.35 1.00
N LEU A 29 -6.55 7.31 1.85
CA LEU A 29 -6.90 7.29 3.27
C LEU A 29 -8.42 7.31 3.49
N THR A 30 -9.14 8.14 2.73
CA THR A 30 -10.61 8.19 2.79
C THR A 30 -11.20 6.83 2.44
N ARG A 31 -10.69 6.20 1.37
CA ARG A 31 -11.12 4.86 0.99
C ARG A 31 -10.82 3.84 2.08
N ASP A 32 -9.63 3.85 2.66
CA ASP A 32 -9.26 2.94 3.76
C ASP A 32 -10.17 3.13 4.97
N VAL A 33 -10.56 4.36 5.30
CA VAL A 33 -11.56 4.63 6.35
C VAL A 33 -12.90 3.97 6.01
N THR A 34 -13.36 4.05 4.76
CA THR A 34 -14.61 3.36 4.37
C THR A 34 -14.51 1.83 4.48
N ARG A 35 -13.32 1.25 4.21
CA ARG A 35 -13.08 -0.19 4.39
C ARG A 35 -13.18 -0.57 5.85
N VAL A 36 -12.50 0.16 6.74
CA VAL A 36 -12.56 -0.08 8.18
C VAL A 36 -13.99 0.08 8.70
N ALA A 37 -14.73 1.10 8.24
CA ALA A 37 -16.11 1.32 8.62
C ALA A 37 -17.03 0.16 8.21
N ASN A 38 -16.92 -0.29 6.95
CA ASN A 38 -17.72 -1.42 6.45
C ASN A 38 -17.36 -2.73 7.15
N TRP A 39 -16.07 -3.02 7.29
CA TRP A 39 -15.58 -4.18 8.04
C TRP A 39 -16.07 -4.18 9.49
N SER A 40 -16.03 -3.03 10.16
CA SER A 40 -16.43 -2.94 11.57
C SER A 40 -17.90 -3.35 11.81
N ARG A 41 -18.73 -3.27 10.77
CA ARG A 41 -20.16 -3.61 10.78
C ARG A 41 -20.44 -4.97 10.13
N SER A 42 -19.43 -5.63 9.54
CA SER A 42 -19.62 -6.90 8.85
C SER A 42 -19.57 -8.09 9.79
N GLY A 43 -20.12 -9.21 9.34
CA GLY A 43 -19.74 -10.51 9.83
C GLY A 43 -18.27 -10.79 9.48
N PHE A 44 -17.59 -11.52 10.37
CA PHE A 44 -16.20 -11.93 10.21
C PHE A 44 -16.00 -13.33 10.80
N VAL A 45 -14.94 -14.00 10.38
CA VAL A 45 -14.51 -15.33 10.85
C VAL A 45 -13.03 -15.24 11.25
N LEU A 46 -12.64 -15.81 12.40
CA LEU A 46 -11.23 -15.85 12.82
C LEU A 46 -10.46 -17.02 12.18
N CYS A 47 -11.16 -17.96 11.56
CA CYS A 47 -10.55 -18.95 10.69
C CYS A 47 -9.78 -18.26 9.55
N SER A 48 -8.57 -18.73 9.29
CA SER A 48 -7.75 -18.22 8.20
C SER A 48 -7.36 -19.36 7.26
N VAL A 49 -7.32 -19.07 5.97
CA VAL A 49 -6.93 -20.03 4.93
C VAL A 49 -5.58 -19.65 4.32
N ASP A 50 -4.86 -20.66 3.86
CA ASP A 50 -3.68 -20.52 3.01
C ASP A 50 -3.87 -21.34 1.73
N GLY A 51 -3.23 -20.95 0.64
CA GLY A 51 -3.35 -21.60 -0.66
C GLY A 51 -3.48 -20.64 -1.83
N ASP A 52 -3.74 -21.21 -3.00
CA ASP A 52 -3.85 -20.50 -4.28
C ASP A 52 -5.16 -20.88 -4.99
N ASP A 53 -5.27 -20.54 -6.28
CA ASP A 53 -6.45 -20.86 -7.10
C ASP A 53 -6.61 -22.38 -7.36
N LYS A 54 -5.63 -23.22 -7.03
CA LYS A 54 -5.71 -24.68 -7.17
C LYS A 54 -6.29 -25.35 -5.93
N GLY A 55 -6.45 -24.62 -4.84
CA GLY A 55 -7.09 -25.08 -3.62
C GLY A 55 -6.61 -24.32 -2.40
N ILE A 56 -7.49 -24.22 -1.41
CA ILE A 56 -7.22 -23.57 -0.14
C ILE A 56 -7.32 -24.56 1.02
N ARG A 57 -6.53 -24.32 2.06
CA ARG A 57 -6.46 -25.14 3.27
C ARG A 57 -6.64 -24.28 4.50
N PHE A 58 -7.20 -24.85 5.55
CA PHE A 58 -7.25 -24.15 6.83
C PHE A 58 -5.84 -23.99 7.41
N PHE A 59 -5.40 -22.73 7.56
CA PHE A 59 -4.17 -22.39 8.27
C PHE A 59 -4.40 -22.26 9.77
N ASN A 60 -5.54 -21.68 10.16
CA ASN A 60 -6.00 -21.57 11.53
C ASN A 60 -7.51 -21.84 11.57
N VAL A 61 -7.96 -22.54 12.60
CA VAL A 61 -9.38 -22.86 12.80
C VAL A 61 -9.81 -22.38 14.17
N ASP A 62 -10.84 -21.55 14.20
CA ASP A 62 -11.58 -21.20 15.40
C ASP A 62 -12.90 -21.95 15.40
N LYS A 63 -13.11 -22.80 16.41
CA LYS A 63 -14.32 -23.63 16.52
C LYS A 63 -15.59 -22.80 16.71
N ASP A 64 -15.47 -21.59 17.27
CA ASP A 64 -16.61 -20.70 17.48
C ASP A 64 -17.16 -20.11 16.17
N ASP A 65 -16.40 -20.20 15.07
CA ASP A 65 -16.89 -19.84 13.74
C ASP A 65 -17.80 -20.92 13.13
N PHE A 66 -17.96 -22.10 13.76
CA PHE A 66 -18.75 -23.20 13.23
C PHE A 66 -20.02 -23.45 14.03
N VAL A 67 -21.12 -23.72 13.34
CA VAL A 67 -22.43 -23.96 13.99
C VAL A 67 -22.42 -25.27 14.79
N ALA A 68 -21.81 -26.31 14.23
CA ALA A 68 -21.78 -27.66 14.81
C ALA A 68 -20.62 -28.48 14.24
N PRO A 69 -20.25 -29.61 14.88
CA PRO A 69 -19.34 -30.59 14.29
C PRO A 69 -19.90 -31.16 12.97
N PRO A 70 -19.05 -31.67 12.06
CA PRO A 70 -17.60 -31.82 12.19
C PRO A 70 -16.86 -30.48 12.07
N TYR A 71 -15.88 -30.27 12.96
CA TYR A 71 -15.01 -29.10 12.92
C TYR A 71 -13.75 -29.44 12.11
N PRO A 72 -13.36 -28.60 11.14
CA PRO A 72 -12.10 -28.80 10.46
C PRO A 72 -10.91 -28.62 11.42
N VAL A 73 -9.76 -29.11 11.02
CA VAL A 73 -8.49 -28.87 11.70
C VAL A 73 -7.50 -28.20 10.75
N ARG A 74 -6.42 -27.65 11.32
CA ARG A 74 -5.35 -27.06 10.53
C ARG A 74 -4.79 -28.08 9.54
N GLY A 75 -4.68 -27.68 8.27
CA GLY A 75 -4.22 -28.51 7.17
C GLY A 75 -5.34 -29.10 6.30
N ASP A 76 -6.58 -29.11 6.78
CA ASP A 76 -7.72 -29.62 6.02
C ASP A 76 -7.95 -28.79 4.75
N THR A 77 -8.28 -29.48 3.66
CA THR A 77 -8.50 -28.84 2.36
C THR A 77 -9.96 -28.49 2.20
N ILE A 78 -10.27 -27.23 1.88
CA ILE A 78 -11.63 -26.81 1.57
C ILE A 78 -11.89 -27.17 0.12
N LEU A 79 -13.01 -27.85 -0.14
CA LEU A 79 -13.41 -28.30 -1.47
C LEU A 79 -14.44 -27.35 -2.07
N THR A 80 -15.46 -26.98 -1.28
CA THR A 80 -16.52 -26.06 -1.70
C THR A 80 -16.82 -25.03 -0.63
N ILE A 81 -17.20 -23.83 -1.06
CA ILE A 81 -17.73 -22.75 -0.23
C ILE A 81 -19.06 -22.33 -0.86
N ALA A 82 -20.14 -22.48 -0.11
CA ALA A 82 -21.50 -22.47 -0.64
C ALA A 82 -21.59 -23.42 -1.85
N ASP A 83 -22.06 -22.92 -2.99
CA ASP A 83 -22.27 -23.70 -4.22
C ASP A 83 -21.08 -23.64 -5.19
N SER A 84 -19.93 -23.11 -4.76
CA SER A 84 -18.77 -22.87 -5.62
C SER A 84 -17.52 -23.63 -5.16
N ALA A 85 -16.64 -23.95 -6.11
CA ALA A 85 -15.32 -24.49 -5.81
C ALA A 85 -14.54 -23.55 -4.88
N ALA A 86 -13.86 -24.12 -3.89
CA ALA A 86 -13.12 -23.35 -2.91
C ALA A 86 -11.81 -22.80 -3.50
N THR A 87 -11.83 -21.51 -3.84
CA THR A 87 -10.65 -20.72 -4.21
C THR A 87 -10.44 -19.60 -3.20
N PHE A 88 -9.23 -19.03 -3.18
CA PHE A 88 -8.94 -17.89 -2.31
C PHE A 88 -9.86 -16.69 -2.62
N ASN A 89 -10.15 -16.44 -3.90
CA ASN A 89 -11.11 -15.41 -4.30
C ASN A 89 -12.54 -15.72 -3.84
N CYS A 90 -12.96 -16.99 -3.88
CA CYS A 90 -14.26 -17.41 -3.36
C CYS A 90 -14.36 -17.17 -1.85
N TRP A 91 -13.33 -17.55 -1.08
CA TRP A 91 -13.23 -17.26 0.35
C TRP A 91 -13.44 -15.78 0.65
N ILE A 92 -12.66 -14.91 -0.03
CA ILE A 92 -12.78 -13.46 0.16
C ILE A 92 -14.21 -13.00 -0.16
N ASN A 93 -14.74 -13.38 -1.31
CA ASN A 93 -16.04 -12.89 -1.78
C ASN A 93 -17.21 -13.35 -0.92
N VAL A 94 -17.12 -14.54 -0.31
CA VAL A 94 -18.21 -15.11 0.49
C VAL A 94 -18.10 -14.74 1.97
N LEU A 95 -16.91 -14.81 2.55
CA LEU A 95 -16.69 -14.70 4.00
C LEU A 95 -16.00 -13.39 4.43
N GLU A 96 -15.30 -12.69 3.54
CA GLU A 96 -14.55 -11.47 3.91
C GLU A 96 -15.19 -10.19 3.32
N VAL A 97 -16.08 -10.27 2.34
CA VAL A 97 -16.80 -9.08 1.85
C VAL A 97 -17.80 -8.61 2.90
N ALA A 98 -18.14 -7.31 2.92
CA ALA A 98 -19.12 -6.78 3.85
C ALA A 98 -20.49 -7.51 3.73
N HIS A 99 -20.90 -8.18 4.79
CA HIS A 99 -22.21 -8.85 4.92
C HIS A 99 -22.71 -8.74 6.38
N ALA A 100 -24.00 -8.96 6.61
CA ALA A 100 -24.58 -8.91 7.95
C ALA A 100 -24.00 -10.02 8.85
N PRO A 101 -23.62 -9.74 10.11
CA PRO A 101 -23.23 -10.77 11.06
C PRO A 101 -24.30 -11.85 11.23
N GLY A 102 -23.88 -13.08 11.49
CA GLY A 102 -24.76 -14.23 11.64
C GLY A 102 -25.08 -14.96 10.35
N ARG A 103 -24.54 -14.51 9.20
CA ARG A 103 -24.60 -15.26 7.93
C ARG A 103 -23.98 -16.64 8.12
N ILE A 104 -24.71 -17.66 7.69
CA ILE A 104 -24.26 -19.05 7.66
C ILE A 104 -23.85 -19.40 6.23
N VAL A 105 -22.72 -20.08 6.09
CA VAL A 105 -22.16 -20.51 4.81
C VAL A 105 -21.79 -21.99 4.91
N ASP A 106 -22.41 -22.79 4.05
CA ASP A 106 -22.08 -24.20 3.95
C ASP A 106 -20.68 -24.38 3.35
N ILE A 107 -19.89 -25.28 3.92
CA ILE A 107 -18.59 -25.66 3.37
C ILE A 107 -18.49 -27.18 3.29
N THR A 108 -17.72 -27.65 2.30
CA THR A 108 -17.25 -29.03 2.27
C THR A 108 -15.74 -29.02 2.39
N PHE A 109 -15.19 -29.85 3.26
CA PHE A 109 -13.75 -29.97 3.46
C PHE A 109 -13.32 -31.44 3.47
N ARG A 110 -12.05 -31.68 3.20
CA ARG A 110 -11.43 -33.01 3.19
C ARG A 110 -10.46 -33.12 4.35
N HIS A 111 -10.70 -34.12 5.20
CA HIS A 111 -9.83 -34.50 6.31
C HIS A 111 -9.46 -35.97 6.14
N GLU A 112 -8.15 -36.28 6.09
CA GLU A 112 -7.64 -37.66 5.92
C GLU A 112 -8.25 -38.43 4.73
N GLY A 113 -8.55 -37.72 3.63
CA GLY A 113 -9.14 -38.30 2.43
C GLY A 113 -10.66 -38.46 2.45
N GLN A 114 -11.31 -38.24 3.60
CA GLN A 114 -12.77 -38.27 3.74
C GLN A 114 -13.36 -36.87 3.62
N GLU A 115 -14.53 -36.76 3.01
CA GLU A 115 -15.22 -35.49 2.81
C GLU A 115 -16.26 -35.27 3.90
N PHE A 116 -16.20 -34.08 4.50
CA PHE A 116 -17.07 -33.64 5.56
C PHE A 116 -17.78 -32.35 5.16
N LYS A 117 -19.02 -32.20 5.63
CA LYS A 117 -19.79 -30.96 5.46
C LYS A 117 -19.90 -30.26 6.80
N SER A 118 -19.76 -28.94 6.79
CA SER A 118 -19.93 -28.11 7.97
C SER A 118 -20.48 -26.74 7.59
N GLN A 119 -20.80 -25.93 8.58
CA GLN A 119 -21.41 -24.63 8.40
C GLN A 119 -20.62 -23.59 9.18
N ILE A 120 -20.08 -22.60 8.46
CA ILE A 120 -19.42 -21.44 9.05
C ILE A 120 -20.48 -20.39 9.35
N LYS A 121 -20.52 -19.88 10.58
CA LYS A 121 -21.34 -18.76 11.00
C LYS A 121 -20.46 -17.55 11.28
N THR A 122 -20.69 -16.49 10.53
CA THR A 122 -19.99 -15.22 10.72
C THR A 122 -20.46 -14.54 12.00
N ARG A 123 -19.54 -13.89 12.71
CA ARG A 123 -19.82 -13.19 13.98
C ARG A 123 -19.51 -11.70 13.87
N PRO A 124 -20.08 -10.85 14.74
CA PRO A 124 -19.72 -9.44 14.76
C PRO A 124 -18.24 -9.27 15.15
N VAL A 125 -17.59 -8.28 14.55
CA VAL A 125 -16.21 -7.91 14.90
C VAL A 125 -16.13 -7.50 16.38
N ALA A 126 -15.18 -8.10 17.10
CA ALA A 126 -14.93 -7.80 18.50
C ALA A 126 -14.61 -6.30 18.71
N PRO A 127 -15.18 -5.64 19.74
CA PRO A 127 -14.94 -4.21 19.98
C PRO A 127 -13.46 -3.86 20.14
N SER A 128 -12.67 -4.73 20.79
CA SER A 128 -11.23 -4.54 20.96
C SER A 128 -10.50 -4.46 19.62
N LEU A 129 -10.76 -5.41 18.72
CA LEU A 129 -10.15 -5.44 17.39
C LEU A 129 -10.55 -4.22 16.56
N ARG A 130 -11.82 -3.80 16.66
CA ARG A 130 -12.32 -2.57 16.03
C ARG A 130 -11.54 -1.34 16.49
N VAL A 131 -11.36 -1.17 17.80
CA VAL A 131 -10.62 -0.03 18.36
C VAL A 131 -9.16 -0.06 17.90
N SER A 132 -8.49 -1.21 17.92
CA SER A 132 -7.10 -1.34 17.47
C SER A 132 -6.93 -0.94 15.99
N VAL A 133 -7.78 -1.44 15.09
CA VAL A 133 -7.71 -1.11 13.66
C VAL A 133 -8.01 0.37 13.42
N CYS A 134 -9.03 0.93 14.09
CA CYS A 134 -9.33 2.35 14.01
C CYS A 134 -8.17 3.22 14.51
N ALA A 135 -7.57 2.88 15.65
CA ALA A 135 -6.43 3.62 16.21
C ALA A 135 -5.22 3.59 15.27
N LEU A 136 -4.92 2.44 14.66
CA LEU A 136 -3.87 2.31 13.65
C LEU A 136 -4.15 3.18 12.42
N GLN A 137 -5.41 3.24 11.96
CA GLN A 137 -5.79 4.07 10.82
C GLN A 137 -5.65 5.57 11.12
N VAL A 138 -6.03 6.00 12.34
CA VAL A 138 -5.86 7.38 12.81
C VAL A 138 -4.38 7.73 12.92
N LEU A 139 -3.56 6.84 13.51
CA LEU A 139 -2.12 7.03 13.62
C LEU A 139 -1.47 7.15 12.23
N LYS A 140 -1.84 6.27 11.29
CA LYS A 140 -1.40 6.31 9.89
C LYS A 140 -1.70 7.67 9.26
N ALA A 141 -2.91 8.19 9.45
CA ALA A 141 -3.31 9.51 8.94
C ALA A 141 -2.48 10.64 9.58
N PHE A 142 -2.24 10.60 10.90
CA PHE A 142 -1.41 11.60 11.57
C PHE A 142 0.04 11.59 11.09
N ILE A 143 0.66 10.42 10.93
CA ILE A 143 2.03 10.31 10.42
C ILE A 143 2.09 10.85 8.98
N PHE A 144 1.14 10.45 8.13
CA PHE A 144 1.02 10.95 6.75
C PHE A 144 0.93 12.48 6.68
N LEU A 145 0.00 13.07 7.44
CA LEU A 145 -0.22 14.51 7.46
C LEU A 145 0.97 15.26 8.09
N SER A 146 1.64 14.67 9.08
CA SER A 146 2.82 15.27 9.72
C SER A 146 3.98 15.39 8.73
N PHE A 147 4.28 14.32 7.97
CA PHE A 147 5.32 14.37 6.94
C PHE A 147 4.96 15.35 5.82
N LEU A 148 3.71 15.35 5.33
CA LEU A 148 3.29 16.34 4.34
C LEU A 148 3.41 17.77 4.86
N GLY A 149 2.92 18.03 6.07
CA GLY A 149 2.98 19.33 6.72
C GLY A 149 4.42 19.81 6.88
N LEU A 150 5.31 18.95 7.36
CA LEU A 150 6.74 19.24 7.49
C LEU A 150 7.39 19.52 6.13
N GLY A 151 7.08 18.73 5.10
CA GLY A 151 7.61 18.91 3.76
C GLY A 151 7.21 20.25 3.13
N PHE A 152 5.93 20.61 3.19
CA PHE A 152 5.45 21.91 2.72
C PHE A 152 6.01 23.06 3.55
N TRP A 153 5.96 22.95 4.88
CA TRP A 153 6.41 24.01 5.78
C TRP A 153 7.87 24.37 5.57
N THR A 154 8.75 23.36 5.58
CA THR A 154 10.19 23.55 5.40
C THR A 154 10.48 24.16 4.02
N PHE A 155 9.83 23.63 2.97
CA PHE A 155 9.99 24.12 1.61
C PHE A 155 9.54 25.57 1.44
N ILE A 156 8.39 25.97 2.01
CA ILE A 156 7.90 27.36 1.95
C ILE A 156 8.86 28.31 2.66
N LYS A 157 9.43 27.91 3.81
CA LYS A 157 10.32 28.77 4.59
C LYS A 157 11.65 29.03 3.89
N ARG A 158 12.24 28.03 3.22
CA ARG A 158 13.57 28.15 2.58
C ARG A 158 13.64 27.39 1.26
N PRO A 159 12.88 27.80 0.23
CA PRO A 159 12.76 27.05 -1.02
C PRO A 159 14.06 27.04 -1.85
N ASN A 160 15.01 27.93 -1.55
CA ASN A 160 16.27 28.06 -2.27
C ASN A 160 17.38 27.15 -1.70
N SER A 161 17.18 26.53 -0.53
CA SER A 161 18.20 25.67 0.07
C SER A 161 18.11 24.24 -0.48
N PRO A 162 19.20 23.67 -1.05
CA PRO A 162 19.21 22.30 -1.55
C PRO A 162 18.84 21.26 -0.48
N ALA A 163 19.35 21.43 0.75
CA ALA A 163 19.05 20.55 1.88
C ALA A 163 17.55 20.54 2.21
N VAL A 164 16.89 21.69 2.16
CA VAL A 164 15.45 21.83 2.41
C VAL A 164 14.62 21.17 1.31
N ARG A 165 15.07 21.25 0.04
CA ARG A 165 14.41 20.55 -1.07
C ARG A 165 14.47 19.03 -0.89
N VAL A 166 15.64 18.52 -0.53
CA VAL A 166 15.83 17.08 -0.26
C VAL A 166 14.98 16.64 0.94
N LEU A 167 14.92 17.44 2.01
CA LEU A 167 14.08 17.17 3.17
C LEU A 167 12.59 17.13 2.81
N ALA A 168 12.12 18.07 1.97
CA ALA A 168 10.75 18.11 1.51
C ALA A 168 10.39 16.87 0.67
N LEU A 169 11.24 16.51 -0.29
CA LEU A 169 11.08 15.31 -1.12
C LEU A 169 11.12 14.03 -0.27
N TYR A 170 12.05 13.91 0.67
CA TYR A 170 12.08 12.81 1.64
C TYR A 170 10.76 12.71 2.41
N SER A 171 10.24 13.84 2.90
CA SER A 171 8.99 13.87 3.66
C SER A 171 7.81 13.44 2.79
N PHE A 172 7.74 13.87 1.53
CA PHE A 172 6.70 13.44 0.59
C PHE A 172 6.81 11.95 0.24
N SER A 173 8.04 11.43 0.08
CA SER A 173 8.29 9.99 -0.10
C SER A 173 7.87 9.17 1.12
N MET A 174 8.15 9.64 2.34
CA MET A 174 7.74 8.99 3.57
C MET A 174 6.22 9.00 3.75
N ALA A 175 5.56 10.14 3.49
CA ALA A 175 4.10 10.22 3.48
C ALA A 175 3.52 9.19 2.49
N THR A 176 4.09 9.13 1.29
CA THR A 176 3.69 8.16 0.28
C THR A 176 3.88 6.71 0.74
N PHE A 177 5.03 6.38 1.30
CA PHE A 177 5.33 5.06 1.84
C PHE A 177 4.33 4.67 2.94
N MET A 178 3.99 5.60 3.83
CA MET A 178 2.98 5.39 4.88
C MET A 178 1.61 5.08 4.32
N THR A 179 1.16 5.72 3.23
CA THR A 179 -0.15 5.38 2.62
C THR A 179 -0.21 3.92 2.14
N ARG A 180 0.93 3.37 1.70
CA ARG A 180 1.04 1.99 1.21
C ARG A 180 1.33 0.98 2.31
N THR A 181 1.79 1.43 3.47
CA THR A 181 2.10 0.54 4.60
C THR A 181 0.79 0.09 5.23
N PHE A 182 0.66 -1.22 5.41
CA PHE A 182 -0.43 -1.91 6.12
C PHE A 182 -1.85 -1.56 5.62
N MET A 183 -2.46 -2.49 4.88
CA MET A 183 -3.87 -2.43 4.52
C MET A 183 -4.54 -3.65 5.16
N PRO A 184 -5.19 -3.51 6.32
CA PRO A 184 -5.66 -4.66 7.07
C PRO A 184 -6.90 -5.33 6.45
N MET A 185 -7.44 -4.77 5.37
CA MET A 185 -8.74 -5.14 4.82
C MET A 185 -8.68 -5.31 3.30
N PHE A 186 -9.51 -6.21 2.78
CA PHE A 186 -9.61 -6.47 1.35
C PHE A 186 -10.18 -5.27 0.58
N ALA A 187 -9.83 -5.17 -0.71
CA ALA A 187 -10.22 -4.04 -1.53
C ALA A 187 -11.74 -3.93 -1.72
N GLN A 188 -12.43 -5.08 -1.71
CA GLN A 188 -13.87 -5.24 -1.86
C GLN A 188 -14.69 -4.62 -0.72
N MET A 189 -14.08 -4.38 0.44
CA MET A 189 -14.75 -3.72 1.57
C MET A 189 -14.89 -2.20 1.38
N ALA A 190 -14.29 -1.60 0.35
CA ALA A 190 -14.36 -0.16 0.14
C ALA A 190 -15.76 0.26 -0.30
N ALA A 191 -16.24 1.41 0.20
CA ALA A 191 -17.53 1.96 -0.23
C ALA A 191 -17.52 2.47 -1.68
N PHE A 192 -16.34 2.76 -2.23
CA PHE A 192 -16.17 3.23 -3.59
C PHE A 192 -14.89 2.67 -4.22
N ARG A 193 -14.89 2.57 -5.54
CA ARG A 193 -13.70 2.23 -6.34
C ARG A 193 -13.07 3.53 -6.86
N ILE A 194 -11.75 3.60 -6.83
CA ILE A 194 -11.01 4.74 -7.37
C ILE A 194 -10.75 4.45 -8.86
N PRO A 195 -11.27 5.27 -9.79
CA PRO A 195 -10.93 5.11 -11.20
C PRO A 195 -9.42 5.29 -11.36
N TYR A 196 -8.78 4.45 -12.17
CA TYR A 196 -7.33 4.47 -12.37
C TYR A 196 -6.50 4.30 -11.08
N GLU A 197 -7.01 3.59 -10.07
CA GLU A 197 -6.25 3.30 -8.84
C GLU A 197 -4.82 2.82 -9.10
N GLY A 198 -4.64 1.90 -10.06
CA GLY A 198 -3.32 1.38 -10.41
C GLY A 198 -2.34 2.48 -10.85
N PHE A 199 -2.84 3.53 -11.52
CA PHE A 199 -2.05 4.69 -11.89
C PHE A 199 -1.60 5.46 -10.64
N PHE A 200 -2.55 5.81 -9.77
CA PHE A 200 -2.26 6.54 -8.54
C PHE A 200 -1.29 5.79 -7.63
N LEU A 201 -1.50 4.48 -7.45
CA LEU A 201 -0.59 3.62 -6.69
C LEU A 201 0.80 3.52 -7.34
N ALA A 202 0.90 3.53 -8.67
CA ALA A 202 2.18 3.55 -9.37
C ALA A 202 2.92 4.88 -9.20
N THR A 203 2.23 6.02 -9.34
CA THR A 203 2.80 7.37 -9.11
C THR A 203 3.29 7.53 -7.67
N MET A 204 2.48 7.07 -6.71
CA MET A 204 2.89 6.98 -5.31
C MET A 204 4.07 6.01 -5.16
N GLY A 205 4.03 4.86 -5.83
CA GLY A 205 5.10 3.87 -5.81
C GLY A 205 6.46 4.42 -6.23
N ILE A 206 6.52 5.26 -7.27
CA ILE A 206 7.75 5.97 -7.65
C ILE A 206 8.24 6.84 -6.50
N THR A 207 7.38 7.73 -6.01
CA THR A 207 7.81 8.72 -5.00
C THR A 207 8.29 8.01 -3.74
N GLY A 208 7.60 6.95 -3.32
CA GLY A 208 7.99 6.11 -2.20
C GLY A 208 9.29 5.34 -2.45
N PHE A 209 9.56 4.87 -3.68
CA PHE A 209 10.76 4.09 -4.00
C PHE A 209 12.06 4.88 -3.77
N PHE A 210 12.07 6.20 -4.02
CA PHE A 210 13.23 7.06 -3.82
C PHE A 210 13.47 7.49 -2.36
N PHE A 211 12.67 7.02 -1.39
CA PHE A 211 12.78 7.45 0.01
C PHE A 211 14.19 7.28 0.58
N SER A 212 14.86 6.16 0.27
CA SER A 212 16.19 5.81 0.78
C SER A 212 17.27 6.71 0.17
N GLY A 213 17.13 7.05 -1.10
CA GLY A 213 18.03 7.98 -1.80
C GLY A 213 17.95 9.38 -1.21
N PHE A 214 16.74 9.88 -0.96
CA PHE A 214 16.56 11.17 -0.31
C PHE A 214 17.04 11.17 1.14
N TRP A 215 16.84 10.07 1.87
CA TRP A 215 17.40 9.91 3.21
C TRP A 215 18.92 10.00 3.22
N LEU A 216 19.59 9.26 2.33
CA LEU A 216 21.05 9.30 2.19
C LEU A 216 21.54 10.71 1.79
N LEU A 217 20.88 11.35 0.84
CA LEU A 217 21.19 12.73 0.48
C LEU A 217 21.03 13.68 1.67
N LEU A 218 19.97 13.53 2.47
CA LEU A 218 19.74 14.35 3.65
C LEU A 218 20.86 14.20 4.67
N GLN A 219 21.33 12.98 4.93
CA GLN A 219 22.48 12.70 5.81
C GLN A 219 23.79 13.34 5.31
N MET A 220 23.93 13.53 4.00
CA MET A 220 25.09 14.21 3.41
C MET A 220 25.00 15.74 3.49
N TYR A 221 23.79 16.29 3.62
CA TYR A 221 23.55 17.74 3.71
C TYR A 221 23.42 18.26 5.16
N PHE A 222 23.04 17.42 6.12
CA PHE A 222 22.75 17.81 7.49
C PHE A 222 23.69 17.11 8.50
N PRO A 223 24.14 17.78 9.58
CA PRO A 223 23.90 19.18 9.96
C PRO A 223 24.77 20.19 9.20
N ARG A 224 25.87 19.74 8.60
CA ARG A 224 26.71 20.52 7.69
C ARG A 224 26.97 19.67 6.44
N PRO A 225 27.00 20.28 5.24
CA PRO A 225 27.29 19.53 4.03
C PRO A 225 28.67 18.88 4.12
N ALA A 226 28.75 17.59 3.81
CA ALA A 226 30.04 16.91 3.69
C ALA A 226 30.88 17.60 2.60
N SER A 227 32.20 17.68 2.79
CA SER A 227 33.11 18.31 1.83
C SER A 227 33.01 17.73 0.41
N LEU A 228 32.62 16.45 0.30
CA LEU A 228 32.36 15.79 -0.96
C LEU A 228 31.17 16.38 -1.72
N VAL A 229 30.12 16.79 -1.02
CA VAL A 229 28.92 17.44 -1.61
C VAL A 229 29.28 18.79 -2.20
N GLU A 230 30.10 19.57 -1.48
CA GLU A 230 30.54 20.89 -1.94
C GLU A 230 31.49 20.79 -3.14
N ARG A 231 32.43 19.85 -3.10
CA ARG A 231 33.47 19.71 -4.14
C ARG A 231 32.98 18.98 -5.40
N ARG A 232 32.15 17.94 -5.24
CA ARG A 232 31.73 17.03 -6.31
C ARG A 232 30.27 16.57 -6.11
N PRO A 233 29.29 17.47 -6.23
CA PRO A 233 27.88 17.15 -5.99
C PRO A 233 27.36 16.03 -6.89
N TRP A 234 27.83 15.98 -8.15
CA TRP A 234 27.42 14.95 -9.10
C TRP A 234 27.77 13.53 -8.65
N LEU A 235 28.92 13.31 -7.98
CA LEU A 235 29.28 11.99 -7.45
C LEU A 235 28.31 11.55 -6.36
N VAL A 236 27.92 12.47 -5.48
CA VAL A 236 26.98 12.17 -4.40
C VAL A 236 25.63 11.78 -4.98
N TYR A 237 25.13 12.51 -5.98
CA TYR A 237 23.89 12.14 -6.68
C TYR A 237 24.02 10.80 -7.41
N SER A 238 25.14 10.54 -8.08
CA SER A 238 25.40 9.24 -8.69
C SER A 238 25.35 8.12 -7.66
N PHE A 239 26.07 8.20 -6.54
CA PHE A 239 26.07 7.10 -5.57
C PHE A 239 24.74 6.90 -4.84
N THR A 240 23.95 7.96 -4.64
CA THR A 240 22.70 7.89 -3.87
C THR A 240 21.48 7.57 -4.73
N ILE A 241 21.38 8.14 -5.94
CA ILE A 241 20.20 8.04 -6.81
C ILE A 241 20.40 7.03 -7.92
N PHE A 242 21.60 6.88 -8.49
CA PHE A 242 21.83 6.00 -9.63
C PHE A 242 21.52 4.52 -9.33
N PRO A 243 21.95 3.92 -8.20
CA PRO A 243 21.61 2.53 -7.91
C PRO A 243 20.09 2.31 -7.83
N LEU A 244 19.37 3.25 -7.23
CA LEU A 244 17.91 3.21 -7.15
C LEU A 244 17.30 3.31 -8.54
N LEU A 245 17.75 4.25 -9.36
CA LEU A 245 17.28 4.42 -10.73
C LEU A 245 17.57 3.18 -11.59
N PHE A 246 18.74 2.57 -11.46
CA PHE A 246 19.09 1.32 -12.13
C PHE A 246 18.16 0.18 -11.72
N ILE A 247 17.95 -0.03 -10.42
CA ILE A 247 17.03 -1.05 -9.88
C ILE A 247 15.59 -0.77 -10.36
N PHE A 248 15.18 0.50 -10.38
CA PHE A 248 13.86 0.90 -10.85
C PHE A 248 13.67 0.54 -12.32
N ILE A 249 14.60 0.97 -13.20
CA ILE A 249 14.57 0.66 -14.63
C ILE A 249 14.59 -0.85 -14.88
N LEU A 250 15.40 -1.60 -14.13
CA LEU A 250 15.46 -3.05 -14.26
C LEU A 250 14.13 -3.71 -13.89
N ASN A 251 13.55 -3.38 -12.73
CA ASN A 251 12.24 -3.90 -12.29
C ASN A 251 11.13 -3.57 -13.30
N VAL A 252 11.18 -2.37 -13.84
CA VAL A 252 10.29 -1.88 -14.89
C VAL A 252 10.42 -2.70 -16.16
N THR A 253 11.64 -2.90 -16.65
CA THR A 253 11.92 -3.60 -17.91
C THR A 253 11.49 -5.05 -17.81
N LEU A 254 11.87 -5.72 -16.72
CA LEU A 254 11.43 -7.09 -16.42
C LEU A 254 9.91 -7.18 -16.27
N GLY A 255 9.29 -6.17 -15.65
CA GLY A 255 7.85 -6.11 -15.48
C GLY A 255 7.09 -5.90 -16.79
N ILE A 256 7.65 -5.19 -17.78
CA ILE A 256 7.05 -5.02 -19.11
C ILE A 256 7.17 -6.32 -19.90
N VAL A 257 8.35 -6.97 -19.86
CA VAL A 257 8.59 -8.26 -20.52
C VAL A 257 7.64 -9.33 -19.98
N ARG A 258 7.38 -9.35 -18.67
CA ARG A 258 6.46 -10.31 -18.04
C ARG A 258 4.99 -9.98 -18.26
N TYR A 259 4.62 -8.70 -18.43
CA TYR A 259 3.21 -8.26 -18.52
C TYR A 259 3.05 -7.14 -19.57
N PRO A 260 2.98 -7.48 -20.87
CA PRO A 260 2.98 -6.48 -21.95
C PRO A 260 1.74 -5.57 -21.97
N GLY A 261 0.61 -6.01 -21.38
CA GLY A 261 -0.66 -5.26 -21.39
C GLY A 261 -0.72 -3.98 -20.55
N VAL A 262 0.33 -3.64 -19.78
CA VAL A 262 0.35 -2.47 -18.86
C VAL A 262 1.34 -1.37 -19.29
N ALA A 263 1.90 -1.44 -20.50
CA ALA A 263 3.03 -0.63 -20.94
C ALA A 263 2.78 0.89 -20.93
N ASN A 264 1.60 1.35 -21.37
CA ASN A 264 1.30 2.78 -21.52
C ASN A 264 1.22 3.54 -20.18
N LEU A 265 0.67 2.89 -19.16
CA LEU A 265 0.52 3.49 -17.83
C LEU A 265 1.88 3.73 -17.17
N ARG A 266 2.80 2.79 -17.40
CA ARG A 266 4.12 2.86 -16.79
C ARG A 266 5.04 3.86 -17.52
N PHE A 267 4.86 4.07 -18.83
CA PHE A 267 5.60 5.08 -19.60
C PHE A 267 5.40 6.52 -19.10
N VAL A 268 4.16 6.91 -18.79
CA VAL A 268 3.85 8.25 -18.23
C VAL A 268 4.48 8.43 -16.83
N VAL A 269 4.44 7.37 -16.04
CA VAL A 269 5.07 7.23 -14.73
C VAL A 269 6.62 7.36 -14.86
N TYR A 270 7.23 6.86 -15.94
CA TYR A 270 8.67 7.00 -16.22
C TYR A 270 9.12 8.41 -16.61
N ALA A 271 8.33 9.13 -17.41
CA ALA A 271 8.64 10.51 -17.78
C ALA A 271 8.64 11.42 -16.54
N ALA A 272 7.71 11.20 -15.61
CA ALA A 272 7.64 11.96 -14.36
C ALA A 272 8.84 11.72 -13.42
N ALA A 273 9.33 10.48 -13.32
CA ALA A 273 10.54 10.17 -12.53
C ALA A 273 11.81 10.79 -13.13
N ALA A 274 11.97 10.74 -14.46
CA ALA A 274 13.12 11.34 -15.12
C ALA A 274 13.16 12.88 -14.93
N ILE A 275 12.00 13.53 -14.89
CA ILE A 275 11.88 14.98 -14.65
C ILE A 275 12.25 15.36 -13.20
N GLN A 276 12.05 14.49 -12.21
CA GLN A 276 12.43 14.77 -10.82
C GLN A 276 13.95 14.79 -10.57
N ILE A 277 14.75 14.31 -11.54
CA ILE A 277 16.20 14.09 -11.40
C ILE A 277 17.02 15.19 -12.12
N VAL A 278 16.39 16.01 -12.97
CA VAL A 278 17.03 17.11 -13.73
C VAL A 278 16.81 18.46 -13.06
#